data_AF-A0A2H0JA16-F1
#
_entry.id   AF-A0A2H0JA16-F1
#
_cell.length_a   1.000
_cell.length_b   1.000
_cell.length_c   1.000
_cell.angle_alpha   90.00
_cell.angle_beta   90.00
_cell.angle_gamma   90.00
#
_symmetry.space_group_name_H-M   'P 1'
#
loop_
_entity.id
_entity.type
_entity.pdbx_description
1 polymer ?
#
loop_
_entity_poly.entity_id
_entity_poly.type
_entity_poly.pdbx_seq_one_letter_code
_entity_poly.pdbx_strand_id
1 'polypeptide(L)'
;MNTLPNVAAYPDPALEALLERYHTDPHALVQMLRNVQTTCGWLPRPVLSLLADALGLTLAHVEGVAGFYRFFHTRPVGAYRVLFSDNITDRMLGSEELRRHLCHLLKVAPGEVRADGRVSVDTTSCTGLCDQGPALLINHHQVVTRLTPQRVEHMAALIEQQTPVGQWPAEWSRVDDQIRLADVKLGPQPAPGAALAQAVARGPLAMLDEVKRAKLRGRGGAGYATGTKWQLCRNSPGQAHYVVCNADEGEPGTFKDRVLLTSYADAVIEGMTIAALVVGAKQGRIYLRGEYRYLLEHLHAVLQRRRSQGLLGTGIQGQVGFDFDIDIHVGAGAYVCGEESALIESLEGKRGT
;
A
#
# COMPACT_ATOMS: atom_id res chain seq x y z
N MET A 1 -3.08 6.10 41.65
CA MET A 1 -3.34 6.97 40.48
C MET A 1 -2.15 6.84 39.55
N ASN A 2 -2.17 5.85 38.66
CA ASN A 2 -1.12 5.67 37.66
C ASN A 2 -1.32 6.73 36.59
N THR A 3 -0.36 7.65 36.49
CA THR A 3 -0.22 8.56 35.37
C THR A 3 -0.11 7.74 34.10
N LEU A 4 -1.12 7.83 33.23
CA LEU A 4 -0.98 7.48 31.82
C LEU A 4 0.31 8.13 31.31
N PRO A 5 1.14 7.42 30.54
CA PRO A 5 2.37 8.01 30.01
C PRO A 5 2.02 9.32 29.32
N ASN A 6 2.71 10.37 29.75
CA ASN A 6 2.64 11.73 29.23
C ASN A 6 2.45 11.67 27.72
N VAL A 7 1.36 12.24 27.19
CA VAL A 7 1.08 12.33 25.75
C VAL A 7 2.22 13.14 25.17
N ALA A 8 3.28 12.45 24.74
CA ALA A 8 4.43 13.07 24.14
C ALA A 8 3.91 13.89 22.96
N ALA A 9 4.01 15.20 23.08
CA ALA A 9 3.72 16.12 21.99
C ALA A 9 4.43 15.57 20.75
N TYR A 10 3.69 15.40 19.65
CA TYR A 10 4.33 15.13 18.38
C TYR A 10 5.32 16.28 18.18
N PRO A 11 6.64 16.01 18.08
CA PRO A 11 7.63 17.08 18.18
C PRO A 11 7.34 18.15 17.14
N ASP A 12 7.34 19.43 17.50
CA ASP A 12 7.09 20.52 16.54
C ASP A 12 7.97 20.41 15.29
N PRO A 13 9.28 20.09 15.38
CA PRO A 13 10.12 19.88 14.18
C PRO A 13 9.67 18.71 13.31
N ALA A 14 9.05 17.68 13.89
CA ALA A 14 8.51 16.54 13.14
C ALA A 14 7.22 16.93 12.40
N LEU A 15 6.41 17.84 12.96
CA LEU A 15 5.23 18.37 12.29
C LEU A 15 5.60 19.30 11.14
N GLU A 16 6.56 20.20 11.37
CA GLU A 16 7.08 21.08 10.33
C GLU A 16 7.64 20.28 9.16
N ALA A 17 8.52 19.31 9.42
CA ALA A 17 9.08 18.45 8.39
C ALA A 17 8.00 17.62 7.64
N LEU A 18 6.93 17.22 8.35
CA LEU A 18 5.80 16.52 7.74
C LEU A 18 5.02 17.43 6.78
N LEU A 19 4.71 18.65 7.22
CA LEU A 19 3.97 19.64 6.44
C LEU A 19 4.79 20.10 5.22
N GLU A 20 6.09 20.32 5.38
CA GLU A 20 7.01 20.64 4.28
C GLU A 20 7.05 19.52 3.24
N ARG A 21 7.21 18.27 3.70
CA ARG A 21 7.30 17.09 2.82
C ARG A 21 6.08 16.94 1.90
N TYR A 22 4.90 17.29 2.40
CA TYR A 22 3.65 17.16 1.65
C TYR A 22 3.09 18.52 1.21
N HIS A 23 3.89 19.59 1.29
CA HIS A 23 3.53 20.94 0.86
C HIS A 23 2.22 21.46 1.45
N THR A 24 1.85 21.02 2.66
CA THR A 24 0.57 21.37 3.31
C THR A 24 -0.64 21.03 2.42
N ASP A 25 -0.54 20.01 1.56
CA ASP A 25 -1.63 19.58 0.67
C ASP A 25 -2.69 18.78 1.44
N PRO A 26 -3.95 19.25 1.53
CA PRO A 26 -5.04 18.52 2.17
C PRO A 26 -5.26 17.13 1.56
N HIS A 27 -4.97 16.94 0.27
CA HIS A 27 -5.12 15.63 -0.39
C HIS A 27 -4.11 14.58 0.11
N ALA A 28 -3.05 15.01 0.77
CA ALA A 28 -2.06 14.12 1.38
C ALA A 28 -2.44 13.70 2.82
N LEU A 29 -3.62 14.06 3.33
CA LEU A 29 -4.04 13.81 4.72
C LEU A 29 -3.86 12.34 5.14
N VAL A 30 -4.25 11.38 4.31
CA VAL A 30 -4.06 9.94 4.62
C VAL A 30 -2.59 9.60 4.81
N GLN A 31 -1.69 10.13 3.98
CA GLN A 31 -0.25 9.89 4.11
C GLN A 31 0.35 10.60 5.34
N MET A 32 -0.15 11.80 5.68
CA MET A 32 0.23 12.51 6.89
C MET A 32 -0.19 11.75 8.16
N LEU A 33 -1.43 11.25 8.22
CA LEU A 33 -1.92 10.42 9.32
C LEU A 33 -1.07 9.16 9.49
N ARG A 34 -0.69 8.49 8.40
CA ARG A 34 0.23 7.33 8.47
C ARG A 34 1.58 7.69 9.09
N ASN A 35 2.15 8.84 8.72
CA ASN A 35 3.43 9.30 9.28
C ASN A 35 3.30 9.63 10.77
N VAL A 36 2.24 10.33 11.18
CA VAL A 36 1.97 10.60 12.60
C VAL A 36 1.86 9.30 13.38
N GLN A 37 1.09 8.33 12.90
CA GLN A 37 0.93 7.05 13.56
C GLN A 37 2.23 6.24 13.61
N THR A 38 3.11 6.35 12.62
CA THR A 38 4.42 5.67 12.63
C THR A 38 5.28 6.18 13.79
N THR A 39 5.22 7.47 14.08
CA THR A 39 5.97 8.09 15.20
C THR A 39 5.31 7.83 16.55
N CYS A 40 3.98 7.98 16.65
CA CYS A 40 3.25 7.91 17.92
C CYS A 40 2.72 6.51 18.28
N GLY A 41 2.69 5.57 17.33
CA GLY A 41 2.02 4.28 17.45
C GLY A 41 0.48 4.32 17.30
N TRP A 42 -0.12 5.50 17.47
CA TRP A 42 -1.55 5.80 17.30
C TRP A 42 -1.72 7.26 16.85
N LEU A 43 -2.95 7.76 16.75
CA LEU A 43 -3.29 9.13 16.33
C LEU A 43 -3.83 9.94 17.52
N PRO A 44 -2.98 10.68 18.25
CA PRO A 44 -3.43 11.51 19.36
C PRO A 44 -4.27 12.67 18.86
N ARG A 45 -5.44 12.88 19.50
CA ARG A 45 -6.35 13.98 19.18
C ARG A 45 -5.70 15.37 19.15
N PRO A 46 -4.77 15.74 20.07
CA PRO A 46 -4.06 17.01 19.98
C PRO A 46 -3.29 17.17 18.66
N VAL A 47 -2.67 16.10 18.15
CA VAL A 47 -1.92 16.11 16.89
C VAL A 47 -2.86 16.20 15.69
N LEU A 48 -4.02 15.53 15.76
CA LEU A 48 -5.07 15.68 14.74
C LEU A 48 -5.59 17.11 14.65
N SER A 49 -5.68 17.82 15.78
CA SER A 49 -6.06 19.24 15.83
C SER A 49 -5.02 20.11 15.12
N LEU A 50 -3.73 19.90 15.43
CA LEU A 50 -2.64 20.63 14.78
C LEU A 50 -2.61 20.41 13.26
N LEU A 51 -2.82 19.16 12.81
CA LEU A 51 -2.95 18.85 11.38
C LEU A 51 -4.17 19.51 10.75
N ALA A 52 -5.31 19.52 11.45
CA ALA A 52 -6.52 20.17 10.95
C ALA A 52 -6.28 21.67 10.73
N ASP A 53 -5.70 22.35 11.73
CA ASP A 53 -5.40 23.78 11.65
C ASP A 53 -4.41 24.09 10.53
N ALA A 54 -3.33 23.30 10.40
CA ALA A 54 -2.31 23.49 9.37
C ALA A 54 -2.86 23.32 7.94
N LEU A 55 -3.79 22.39 7.74
CA LEU A 55 -4.37 22.07 6.42
C LEU A 55 -5.63 22.90 6.10
N GLY A 56 -6.07 23.79 6.99
CA GLY A 56 -7.33 24.53 6.83
C GLY A 56 -8.56 23.62 6.85
N LEU A 57 -8.50 22.49 7.55
CA LEU A 57 -9.57 21.51 7.70
C LEU A 57 -10.20 21.61 9.09
N THR A 58 -11.39 21.03 9.27
CA THR A 58 -11.98 20.89 10.61
C THR A 58 -11.45 19.64 11.31
N LEU A 59 -11.31 19.68 12.64
CA LEU A 59 -10.94 18.48 13.41
C LEU A 59 -11.91 17.32 13.15
N ALA A 60 -13.21 17.60 13.03
CA ALA A 60 -14.23 16.58 12.71
C ALA A 60 -14.00 15.92 11.34
N HIS A 61 -13.50 16.66 10.35
CA HIS A 61 -13.11 16.11 9.07
C HIS A 61 -11.93 15.15 9.22
N VAL A 62 -10.86 15.58 9.91
CA VAL A 62 -9.65 14.78 10.14
C VAL A 62 -9.96 13.52 10.96
N GLU A 63 -10.70 13.65 12.08
CA GLU A 63 -11.17 12.51 12.89
C GLU A 63 -12.08 11.59 12.06
N GLY A 64 -12.88 12.18 11.17
CA GLY A 64 -13.73 11.47 10.24
C GLY A 64 -12.96 10.60 9.25
N VAL A 65 -11.85 11.09 8.71
CA VAL A 65 -10.96 10.33 7.83
C VAL A 65 -10.22 9.27 8.63
N ALA A 66 -9.65 9.63 9.79
CA ALA A 66 -8.94 8.70 10.66
C ALA A 66 -9.84 7.53 11.13
N GLY A 67 -11.11 7.79 11.45
CA GLY A 67 -12.05 6.77 11.91
C GLY A 67 -12.59 5.85 10.80
N PHE A 68 -12.41 6.20 9.53
CA PHE A 68 -12.88 5.40 8.39
C PHE A 68 -11.95 4.21 8.09
N TYR A 69 -10.64 4.42 8.19
CA TYR A 69 -9.64 3.43 7.79
C TYR A 69 -9.25 2.49 8.94
N ARG A 70 -9.28 1.17 8.70
CA ARG A 70 -9.03 0.14 9.74
C ARG A 70 -7.61 0.17 10.33
N PHE A 71 -6.64 0.67 9.58
CA PHE A 71 -5.26 0.74 10.04
C PHE A 71 -4.94 2.02 10.81
N PHE A 72 -5.89 2.95 10.95
CA PHE A 72 -5.74 4.10 11.83
C PHE A 72 -6.35 3.86 13.21
N HIS A 73 -5.67 4.36 14.24
CA HIS A 73 -6.01 4.11 15.63
C HIS A 73 -6.09 5.41 16.39
N THR A 74 -7.29 5.82 16.78
CA THR A 74 -7.52 7.04 17.57
C THR A 74 -7.41 6.80 19.08
N ARG A 75 -6.97 5.60 19.48
CA ARG A 75 -6.69 5.20 20.86
C ARG A 75 -5.34 4.49 20.92
N PRO A 76 -4.66 4.48 22.09
CA PRO A 76 -3.46 3.71 22.29
C PRO A 76 -3.66 2.22 21.99
N VAL A 77 -2.61 1.60 21.49
CA VAL A 77 -2.55 0.21 21.02
C VAL A 77 -1.28 -0.47 21.53
N GLY A 78 -1.20 -1.80 21.43
CA GLY A 78 0.00 -2.53 21.83
C GLY A 78 1.23 -2.13 21.00
N ALA A 79 2.39 -2.04 21.65
CA ALA A 79 3.68 -1.81 20.97
C ALA A 79 4.01 -2.90 19.94
N TYR A 80 3.63 -4.15 20.24
CA TYR A 80 3.54 -5.26 19.30
C TYR A 80 2.09 -5.49 18.95
N ARG A 81 1.70 -5.15 17.72
CA ARG A 81 0.35 -5.40 17.23
C ARG A 81 0.38 -6.56 16.26
N VAL A 82 -0.13 -7.69 16.73
CA VAL A 82 -0.18 -8.93 15.96
C VAL A 82 -1.55 -9.05 15.30
N LEU A 83 -1.59 -9.01 13.97
CA LEU A 83 -2.81 -9.06 13.17
C LEU A 83 -2.81 -10.30 12.30
N PHE A 84 -3.51 -11.34 12.75
CA PHE A 84 -3.68 -12.56 11.96
C PHE A 84 -4.51 -12.28 10.71
N SER A 85 -4.13 -12.86 9.57
CA SER A 85 -4.97 -12.77 8.38
C SER A 85 -6.24 -13.59 8.57
N ASP A 86 -7.37 -12.92 8.44
CA ASP A 86 -8.69 -13.51 8.51
C ASP A 86 -9.21 -13.79 7.11
N ASN A 87 -8.76 -14.90 6.56
CA ASN A 87 -9.20 -15.40 5.27
C ASN A 87 -9.42 -16.91 5.33
N ILE A 88 -10.18 -17.46 4.38
CA ILE A 88 -10.60 -18.86 4.42
C ILE A 88 -9.42 -19.84 4.35
N THR A 89 -8.39 -19.56 3.55
CA THR A 89 -7.23 -20.46 3.42
C THR A 89 -6.41 -20.50 4.71
N ASP A 90 -6.24 -19.36 5.38
CA ASP A 90 -5.52 -19.30 6.65
C ASP A 90 -6.30 -20.02 7.77
N ARG A 91 -7.63 -19.86 7.81
CA ARG A 91 -8.49 -20.59 8.76
C ARG A 91 -8.41 -22.10 8.54
N MET A 92 -8.45 -22.55 7.29
CA MET A 92 -8.30 -23.98 6.95
C MET A 92 -6.92 -24.54 7.34
N LEU A 93 -5.90 -23.69 7.42
CA LEU A 93 -4.55 -24.02 7.88
C LEU A 93 -4.37 -23.87 9.42
N GLY A 94 -5.44 -23.60 10.17
CA GLY A 94 -5.43 -23.54 11.63
C GLY A 94 -5.03 -22.18 12.22
N SER A 95 -5.24 -21.07 11.50
CA SER A 95 -4.89 -19.73 12.01
C SER A 95 -5.62 -19.37 13.31
N GLU A 96 -6.84 -19.85 13.51
CA GLU A 96 -7.64 -19.58 14.73
C GLU A 96 -7.04 -20.26 15.96
N GLU A 97 -6.59 -21.51 15.84
CA GLU A 97 -5.87 -22.25 16.87
C GLU A 97 -4.56 -21.55 17.23
N LEU A 98 -3.78 -21.16 16.21
CA LEU A 98 -2.50 -20.46 16.40
C LEU A 98 -2.69 -19.11 17.10
N ARG A 99 -3.73 -18.36 16.73
CA ARG A 99 -4.05 -17.08 17.37
C ARG A 99 -4.47 -17.28 18.83
N ARG A 100 -5.33 -18.26 19.11
CA ARG A 100 -5.74 -18.60 20.49
C ARG A 100 -4.53 -19.03 21.33
N HIS A 101 -3.63 -19.82 20.75
CA HIS A 101 -2.37 -20.21 21.39
C HIS A 101 -1.54 -18.98 21.74
N LEU A 102 -1.31 -18.06 20.80
CA LEU A 102 -0.53 -16.84 21.05
C LEU A 102 -1.16 -15.98 22.16
N CYS A 103 -2.48 -15.78 22.13
CA CYS A 103 -3.22 -15.06 23.17
C CYS A 103 -3.01 -15.69 24.56
N HIS A 104 -3.04 -17.02 24.64
CA HIS A 104 -2.81 -17.76 25.89
C HIS A 104 -1.38 -17.54 26.42
N LEU A 105 -0.36 -17.69 25.58
CA LEU A 105 1.05 -17.48 25.96
C LEU A 105 1.30 -16.05 26.47
N LEU A 106 0.73 -15.05 25.78
CA LEU A 106 0.92 -13.64 26.10
C LEU A 106 -0.04 -13.09 27.16
N LYS A 107 -0.98 -13.92 27.63
CA LYS A 107 -2.02 -13.56 28.62
C LYS A 107 -2.78 -12.31 28.22
N VAL A 108 -3.21 -12.24 26.96
CA VAL A 108 -3.95 -11.11 26.39
C VAL A 108 -5.23 -11.63 25.73
N ALA A 109 -6.34 -10.93 25.95
CA ALA A 109 -7.59 -11.26 25.28
C ALA A 109 -7.55 -10.82 23.80
N PRO A 110 -8.20 -11.57 22.89
CA PRO A 110 -8.36 -11.16 21.49
C PRO A 110 -8.94 -9.74 21.35
N GLY A 111 -8.32 -8.92 20.51
CA GLY A 111 -8.76 -7.54 20.25
C GLY A 111 -8.46 -6.54 21.37
N GLU A 112 -7.93 -6.99 22.50
CA GLU A 112 -7.55 -6.12 23.62
C GLU A 112 -6.05 -5.83 23.63
N VAL A 113 -5.71 -4.69 24.25
CA VAL A 113 -4.33 -4.34 24.56
C VAL A 113 -4.02 -4.89 25.95
N ARG A 114 -2.91 -5.60 26.09
CA ARG A 114 -2.45 -6.09 27.40
C ARG A 114 -2.26 -4.92 28.37
N ALA A 115 -2.52 -5.15 29.65
CA ALA A 115 -2.51 -4.10 30.69
C ALA A 115 -1.20 -3.28 30.77
N ASP A 116 -0.07 -3.85 30.36
CA ASP A 116 1.24 -3.18 30.31
C ASP A 116 1.51 -2.41 28.99
N GLY A 117 0.53 -2.37 28.07
CA GLY A 117 0.64 -1.72 26.77
C GLY A 117 1.55 -2.45 25.76
N ARG A 118 2.09 -3.63 26.11
CA ARG A 118 3.14 -4.27 25.31
C ARG A 118 2.61 -4.87 24.02
N VAL A 119 1.46 -5.54 24.07
CA VAL A 119 0.97 -6.35 22.95
C VAL A 119 -0.54 -6.32 22.83
N SER A 120 -1.01 -6.39 21.59
CA SER A 120 -2.40 -6.66 21.23
C SER A 120 -2.44 -7.69 20.12
N VAL A 121 -3.36 -8.66 20.21
CA VAL A 121 -3.52 -9.73 19.22
C VAL A 121 -4.93 -9.68 18.66
N ASP A 122 -5.06 -9.44 17.36
CA ASP A 122 -6.35 -9.30 16.68
C ASP A 122 -6.26 -9.87 15.26
N THR A 123 -7.28 -9.63 14.44
CA THR A 123 -7.33 -10.01 13.04
C THR A 123 -7.41 -8.82 12.09
N THR A 124 -6.95 -9.03 10.88
CA THR A 124 -7.14 -8.15 9.73
C THR A 124 -7.67 -8.96 8.55
N SER A 125 -8.22 -8.31 7.54
CA SER A 125 -8.65 -8.97 6.29
C SER A 125 -7.49 -9.74 5.61
N CYS A 126 -7.80 -10.44 4.52
CA CYS A 126 -6.80 -11.15 3.71
C CYS A 126 -5.57 -10.26 3.42
N THR A 127 -4.37 -10.69 3.83
CA THR A 127 -3.12 -9.93 3.68
C THR A 127 -2.47 -10.11 2.31
N GLY A 128 -3.13 -10.82 1.40
CA GLY A 128 -2.58 -11.20 0.10
C GLY A 128 -1.46 -12.24 0.21
N LEU A 129 -1.44 -13.05 1.27
CA LEU A 129 -0.44 -14.10 1.56
C LEU A 129 -1.07 -15.50 1.66
N CYS A 130 -2.22 -15.71 1.03
CA CYS A 130 -2.99 -16.98 1.08
C CYS A 130 -2.23 -18.18 0.50
N ASP A 131 -1.26 -17.97 -0.39
CA ASP A 131 -0.35 -19.01 -0.91
C ASP A 131 0.76 -19.40 0.08
N GLN A 132 0.90 -18.65 1.18
CA GLN A 132 1.97 -18.77 2.17
C GLN A 132 1.44 -18.63 3.61
N GLY A 133 0.18 -18.98 3.82
CA GLY A 133 -0.48 -18.94 5.13
C GLY A 133 -0.11 -20.12 6.06
N PRO A 134 -0.58 -20.09 7.33
CA PRO A 134 -1.19 -18.95 7.98
C PRO A 134 -0.21 -17.78 8.10
N ALA A 135 -0.70 -16.57 7.88
CA ALA A 135 0.10 -15.36 7.84
C ALA A 135 -0.45 -14.28 8.79
N LEU A 136 0.41 -13.33 9.16
CA LEU A 136 0.03 -12.19 9.97
C LEU A 136 0.84 -10.94 9.62
N LEU A 137 0.37 -9.79 10.12
CA LEU A 137 1.11 -8.54 10.12
C LEU A 137 1.50 -8.18 11.55
N ILE A 138 2.72 -7.67 11.72
CA ILE A 138 3.17 -6.98 12.93
C ILE A 138 3.23 -5.48 12.65
N ASN A 139 2.54 -4.69 13.48
CA ASN A 139 2.52 -3.22 13.40
C ASN A 139 2.13 -2.67 12.02
N HIS A 140 1.29 -3.41 11.26
CA HIS A 140 0.86 -3.09 9.89
C HIS A 140 1.98 -3.02 8.84
N HIS A 141 3.23 -3.30 9.22
CA HIS A 141 4.40 -3.08 8.37
C HIS A 141 5.12 -4.38 8.03
N GLN A 142 5.30 -5.26 9.01
CA GLN A 142 6.10 -6.45 8.84
C GLN A 142 5.21 -7.67 8.65
N VAL A 143 5.42 -8.36 7.54
CA VAL A 143 4.75 -9.63 7.26
C VAL A 143 5.43 -10.77 8.00
N VAL A 144 4.64 -11.74 8.45
CA VAL A 144 5.10 -13.06 8.87
C VAL A 144 4.30 -14.10 8.10
N THR A 145 5.00 -14.94 7.34
CA THR A 145 4.41 -16.02 6.53
C THR A 145 4.58 -17.37 7.22
N ARG A 146 3.84 -18.39 6.76
CA ARG A 146 4.02 -19.81 7.12
C ARG A 146 4.13 -20.02 8.62
N LEU A 147 3.15 -19.51 9.38
CA LEU A 147 3.12 -19.68 10.83
C LEU A 147 2.97 -21.15 11.20
N THR A 148 3.66 -21.54 12.26
CA THR A 148 3.56 -22.85 12.90
C THR A 148 3.42 -22.65 14.41
N PRO A 149 3.00 -23.68 15.18
CA PRO A 149 2.98 -23.59 16.63
C PRO A 149 4.34 -23.17 17.23
N GLN A 150 5.44 -23.69 16.70
CA GLN A 150 6.80 -23.34 17.15
C GLN A 150 7.15 -21.88 16.87
N ARG A 151 6.74 -21.34 15.70
CA ARG A 151 6.91 -19.92 15.38
C ARG A 151 6.07 -19.03 16.30
N VAL A 152 4.87 -19.47 16.68
CA VAL A 152 4.02 -18.76 17.66
C VAL A 152 4.66 -18.72 19.05
N GLU A 153 5.20 -19.83 19.53
CA GLU A 153 5.92 -19.89 20.81
C GLU A 153 7.16 -18.98 20.81
N HIS A 154 7.96 -19.05 19.75
CA HIS A 154 9.14 -18.20 19.60
C HIS A 154 8.74 -16.70 19.49
N MET A 155 7.67 -16.39 18.76
CA MET A 155 7.14 -15.03 18.67
C MET A 155 6.72 -14.49 20.04
N ALA A 156 6.03 -15.30 20.86
CA ALA A 156 5.66 -14.90 22.21
C ALA A 156 6.90 -14.57 23.06
N ALA A 157 7.95 -15.39 22.97
CA ALA A 157 9.21 -15.15 23.67
C ALA A 157 9.89 -13.84 23.23
N LEU A 158 9.95 -13.56 21.92
CA LEU A 158 10.51 -12.32 21.36
C LEU A 158 9.74 -11.09 21.85
N ILE A 159 8.42 -11.16 21.89
CA ILE A 159 7.54 -10.10 22.40
C ILE A 159 7.77 -9.88 23.90
N GLU A 160 7.87 -10.95 24.70
CA GLU A 160 8.14 -10.82 26.13
C GLU A 160 9.51 -10.19 26.40
N GLN A 161 10.52 -10.54 25.60
CA GLN A 161 11.86 -9.95 25.64
C GLN A 161 11.91 -8.53 25.07
N GLN A 162 10.80 -8.02 24.52
CA GLN A 162 10.72 -6.73 23.85
C GLN A 162 11.75 -6.59 22.70
N THR A 163 12.00 -7.69 21.99
CA THR A 163 12.93 -7.70 20.86
C THR A 163 12.34 -6.92 19.68
N PRO A 164 13.03 -5.87 19.18
CA PRO A 164 12.57 -5.10 18.04
C PRO A 164 12.24 -6.00 16.84
N VAL A 165 11.14 -5.73 16.14
CA VAL A 165 10.64 -6.61 15.06
C VAL A 165 11.64 -6.78 13.91
N GLY A 166 12.47 -5.75 13.67
CA GLY A 166 13.57 -5.83 12.69
C GLY A 166 14.71 -6.79 13.06
N GLN A 167 14.75 -7.29 14.30
CA GLN A 167 15.71 -8.29 14.78
C GLN A 167 15.09 -9.70 14.85
N TRP A 168 13.83 -9.87 14.45
CA TRP A 168 13.20 -11.18 14.36
C TRP A 168 13.83 -11.99 13.23
N PRO A 169 13.68 -13.34 13.22
CA PRO A 169 14.27 -14.17 12.18
C PRO A 169 13.81 -13.75 10.77
N ALA A 170 14.77 -13.39 9.90
CA ALA A 170 14.49 -12.78 8.60
C ALA A 170 13.66 -13.70 7.68
N GLU A 171 13.77 -15.02 7.83
CA GLU A 171 13.02 -16.00 7.05
C GLU A 171 11.52 -16.03 7.36
N TRP A 172 11.08 -15.37 8.45
CA TRP A 172 9.67 -15.20 8.77
C TRP A 172 9.02 -14.15 7.86
N SER A 173 9.77 -13.11 7.49
CA SER A 173 9.29 -12.03 6.61
C SER A 173 9.57 -12.27 5.13
N ARG A 174 10.18 -13.41 4.79
CA ARG A 174 10.38 -13.81 3.40
C ARG A 174 9.04 -14.14 2.72
N VAL A 175 8.72 -13.42 1.66
CA VAL A 175 7.59 -13.70 0.76
C VAL A 175 8.16 -14.25 -0.54
N ASP A 176 7.75 -15.46 -0.91
CA ASP A 176 8.21 -16.13 -2.11
C ASP A 176 7.24 -15.90 -3.28
N ASP A 177 7.77 -15.84 -4.50
CA ASP A 177 6.96 -15.84 -5.71
C ASP A 177 6.66 -17.28 -6.14
N GLN A 178 5.43 -17.72 -5.90
CA GLN A 178 4.96 -19.08 -6.16
C GLN A 178 4.56 -19.29 -7.65
N ILE A 179 5.37 -18.80 -8.60
CA ILE A 179 5.12 -18.98 -10.04
C ILE A 179 5.37 -20.45 -10.41
N ARG A 180 4.29 -21.20 -10.65
CA ARG A 180 4.36 -22.64 -11.02
C ARG A 180 4.44 -22.88 -12.53
N LEU A 181 3.93 -21.94 -13.32
CA LEU A 181 3.95 -21.98 -14.78
C LEU A 181 4.18 -20.57 -15.29
N ALA A 182 5.25 -20.37 -16.06
CA ALA A 182 5.55 -19.12 -16.74
C ALA A 182 5.24 -19.26 -18.23
N ASP A 183 4.36 -18.40 -18.74
CA ASP A 183 4.09 -18.25 -20.16
C ASP A 183 4.87 -17.05 -20.73
N VAL A 184 4.55 -16.66 -21.97
CA VAL A 184 5.18 -15.51 -22.64
C VAL A 184 5.07 -14.19 -21.85
N LYS A 185 4.08 -14.04 -20.96
CA LYS A 185 3.88 -12.79 -20.18
C LYS A 185 4.81 -12.70 -18.98
N LEU A 186 5.15 -13.84 -18.38
CA LEU A 186 6.06 -13.96 -17.25
C LEU A 186 7.46 -14.46 -17.68
N GLY A 187 7.70 -14.54 -18.99
CA GLY A 187 8.99 -14.90 -19.56
C GLY A 187 10.03 -13.77 -19.46
N PRO A 188 11.17 -13.92 -20.17
CA PRO A 188 12.19 -12.87 -20.24
C PRO A 188 11.58 -11.53 -20.65
N GLN A 189 11.80 -10.51 -19.82
CA GLN A 189 11.29 -9.17 -20.10
C GLN A 189 12.22 -8.45 -21.10
N PRO A 190 11.68 -7.55 -21.94
CA PRO A 190 12.52 -6.69 -22.78
C PRO A 190 13.52 -5.88 -21.96
N ALA A 191 14.57 -5.41 -22.61
CA ALA A 191 15.50 -4.47 -21.97
C ALA A 191 14.73 -3.23 -21.46
N PRO A 192 15.09 -2.66 -20.30
CA PRO A 192 14.40 -1.51 -19.74
C PRO A 192 14.24 -0.37 -20.75
N GLY A 193 13.00 0.06 -20.99
CA GLY A 193 12.67 1.15 -21.91
C GLY A 193 12.52 0.73 -23.38
N ALA A 194 12.78 -0.53 -23.74
CA ALA A 194 12.65 -0.99 -25.12
C ALA A 194 11.18 -0.94 -25.60
N ALA A 195 10.22 -1.34 -24.75
CA ALA A 195 8.81 -1.28 -25.09
C ALA A 195 8.32 0.17 -25.16
N LEU A 196 8.80 1.02 -24.24
CA LEU A 196 8.50 2.46 -24.27
C LEU A 196 9.01 3.14 -25.54
N ALA A 197 10.23 2.84 -25.99
CA ALA A 197 10.80 3.41 -27.22
C ALA A 197 9.94 3.07 -28.44
N GLN A 198 9.43 1.84 -28.51
CA GLN A 198 8.50 1.42 -29.56
C GLN A 198 7.15 2.15 -29.48
N ALA A 199 6.64 2.37 -28.26
CA ALA A 199 5.40 3.12 -28.05
C ALA A 199 5.56 4.61 -28.48
N VAL A 200 6.70 5.23 -28.15
CA VAL A 200 7.04 6.59 -28.58
C VAL A 200 7.15 6.68 -30.10
N ALA A 201 7.90 5.76 -30.74
CA ALA A 201 8.07 5.74 -32.19
C ALA A 201 6.74 5.52 -32.94
N ARG A 202 5.84 4.71 -32.37
CA ARG A 202 4.49 4.49 -32.90
C ARG A 202 3.58 5.73 -32.75
N GLY A 203 3.79 6.50 -31.68
CA GLY A 203 2.97 7.65 -31.33
C GLY A 203 1.67 7.27 -30.61
N PRO A 204 1.06 8.22 -29.87
CA PRO A 204 0.00 7.93 -28.90
C PRO A 204 -1.29 7.40 -29.53
N LEU A 205 -1.70 7.93 -30.69
CA LEU A 205 -2.94 7.50 -31.36
C LEU A 205 -2.81 6.09 -31.93
N ALA A 206 -1.72 5.79 -32.63
CA ALA A 206 -1.50 4.45 -33.15
C ALA A 206 -1.23 3.42 -32.03
N MET A 207 -0.68 3.84 -30.89
CA MET A 207 -0.58 3.00 -29.70
C MET A 207 -1.96 2.73 -29.07
N LEU A 208 -2.86 3.72 -29.05
CA LEU A 208 -4.24 3.51 -28.61
C LEU A 208 -4.97 2.50 -29.49
N ASP A 209 -4.82 2.63 -30.82
CA ASP A 209 -5.41 1.69 -31.78
C ASP A 209 -4.84 0.28 -31.62
N GLU A 210 -3.56 0.14 -31.30
CA GLU A 210 -2.93 -1.14 -30.96
C GLU A 210 -3.60 -1.79 -29.74
N VAL A 211 -3.81 -1.04 -28.66
CA VAL A 211 -4.47 -1.55 -27.45
C VAL A 211 -5.92 -1.97 -27.73
N LYS A 212 -6.64 -1.20 -28.56
CA LYS A 212 -8.00 -1.57 -29.01
C LYS A 212 -7.98 -2.84 -29.85
N ARG A 213 -7.04 -2.96 -30.79
CA ARG A 213 -6.87 -4.13 -31.66
C ARG A 213 -6.52 -5.40 -30.87
N ALA A 214 -5.72 -5.27 -29.81
CA ALA A 214 -5.39 -6.35 -28.90
C ALA A 214 -6.59 -6.83 -28.04
N LYS A 215 -7.71 -6.07 -28.03
CA LYS A 215 -8.91 -6.36 -27.23
C LYS A 215 -8.59 -6.59 -25.76
N LEU A 216 -7.63 -5.83 -25.22
CA LEU A 216 -7.25 -5.93 -23.82
C LEU A 216 -8.45 -5.53 -22.93
N ARG A 217 -8.74 -6.36 -21.94
CA ARG A 217 -9.78 -6.14 -20.94
C ARG A 217 -9.14 -5.97 -19.56
N GLY A 218 -9.79 -5.17 -18.71
CA GLY A 218 -9.35 -4.94 -17.34
C GLY A 218 -9.19 -6.25 -16.55
N ARG A 219 -8.11 -6.35 -15.79
CA ARG A 219 -7.73 -7.55 -15.02
C ARG A 219 -8.05 -7.48 -13.53
N GLY A 220 -8.75 -6.42 -13.11
CA GLY A 220 -9.29 -6.26 -11.75
C GLY A 220 -10.66 -6.90 -11.51
N GLY A 221 -11.24 -7.60 -12.50
CA GLY A 221 -12.52 -8.32 -12.37
C GLY A 221 -13.62 -7.80 -13.31
N ALA A 222 -13.84 -6.48 -13.36
CA ALA A 222 -14.92 -5.87 -14.17
C ALA A 222 -14.80 -6.12 -15.69
N GLY A 223 -13.58 -6.34 -16.19
CA GLY A 223 -13.36 -6.72 -17.58
C GLY A 223 -13.75 -5.66 -18.61
N TYR A 224 -13.78 -4.37 -18.26
CA TYR A 224 -14.03 -3.30 -19.22
C TYR A 224 -12.91 -3.20 -20.27
N ALA A 225 -13.23 -2.75 -21.49
CA ALA A 225 -12.25 -2.65 -22.58
C ALA A 225 -11.23 -1.53 -22.31
N THR A 226 -9.95 -1.90 -22.17
CA THR A 226 -8.89 -0.96 -21.78
C THR A 226 -8.71 0.16 -22.81
N GLY A 227 -8.71 -0.18 -24.11
CA GLY A 227 -8.58 0.82 -25.18
C GLY A 227 -9.74 1.81 -25.23
N THR A 228 -10.96 1.38 -24.89
CA THR A 228 -12.12 2.29 -24.79
C THR A 228 -11.95 3.23 -23.60
N LYS A 229 -11.56 2.72 -22.43
CA LYS A 229 -11.32 3.54 -21.24
C LYS A 229 -10.24 4.60 -21.47
N TRP A 230 -9.13 4.22 -22.12
CA TRP A 230 -8.06 5.16 -22.48
C TRP A 230 -8.51 6.23 -23.48
N GLN A 231 -9.31 5.85 -24.49
CA GLN A 231 -9.87 6.83 -25.43
C GLN A 231 -10.76 7.85 -24.74
N LEU A 232 -11.63 7.41 -23.83
CA LEU A 232 -12.53 8.29 -23.08
C LEU A 232 -11.73 9.29 -22.23
N CYS A 233 -10.71 8.81 -21.51
CA CYS A 233 -9.83 9.68 -20.73
C CYS A 233 -9.08 10.68 -21.63
N ARG A 234 -8.45 10.21 -22.72
CA ARG A 234 -7.72 11.08 -23.65
C ARG A 234 -8.59 12.19 -24.24
N ASN A 235 -9.85 11.87 -24.55
CA ASN A 235 -10.80 12.80 -25.16
C ASN A 235 -11.54 13.66 -24.13
N SER A 236 -11.36 13.41 -22.84
CA SER A 236 -12.04 14.19 -21.81
C SER A 236 -11.56 15.64 -21.88
N PRO A 237 -12.46 16.62 -21.69
CA PRO A 237 -12.02 17.98 -21.39
C PRO A 237 -11.28 17.99 -20.05
N GLY A 238 -10.21 18.77 -19.97
CA GLY A 238 -9.39 18.90 -18.76
C GLY A 238 -7.99 19.43 -19.07
N GLN A 239 -7.37 20.07 -18.08
CA GLN A 239 -5.98 20.55 -18.20
C GLN A 239 -4.95 19.48 -17.80
N ALA A 240 -5.39 18.41 -17.11
CA ALA A 240 -4.54 17.35 -16.61
C ALA A 240 -5.26 15.99 -16.67
N HIS A 241 -4.53 14.97 -17.07
CA HIS A 241 -4.92 13.57 -16.98
C HIS A 241 -3.98 12.83 -16.03
N TYR A 242 -4.48 11.76 -15.43
CA TYR A 242 -3.76 10.97 -14.44
C TYR A 242 -3.80 9.49 -14.81
N VAL A 243 -2.73 8.76 -14.47
CA VAL A 243 -2.71 7.29 -14.56
C VAL A 243 -2.60 6.71 -13.16
N VAL A 244 -3.65 6.03 -12.72
CA VAL A 244 -3.66 5.37 -11.41
C VAL A 244 -3.54 3.86 -11.59
N CYS A 245 -2.52 3.27 -10.97
CA CYS A 245 -2.38 1.84 -10.79
C CYS A 245 -3.08 1.45 -9.48
N ASN A 246 -4.21 0.75 -9.60
CA ASN A 246 -4.88 0.16 -8.46
C ASN A 246 -4.12 -1.09 -8.02
N ALA A 247 -3.38 -0.97 -6.92
CA ALA A 247 -2.71 -2.05 -6.22
C ALA A 247 -3.36 -2.31 -4.84
N ASP A 248 -4.67 -2.05 -4.74
CA ASP A 248 -5.53 -2.47 -3.63
C ASP A 248 -6.14 -3.84 -3.91
N GLU A 249 -5.27 -4.86 -3.99
CA GLU A 249 -5.65 -6.26 -4.23
C GLU A 249 -6.34 -6.85 -2.99
N GLY A 250 -7.56 -6.35 -2.69
CA GLY A 250 -8.28 -6.62 -1.45
C GLY A 250 -9.11 -7.92 -1.44
N GLU A 251 -9.40 -8.49 -2.62
CA GLU A 251 -10.22 -9.71 -2.75
C GLU A 251 -9.53 -10.90 -2.08
N PRO A 252 -10.17 -11.55 -1.08
CA PRO A 252 -9.58 -12.70 -0.40
C PRO A 252 -9.13 -13.80 -1.37
N GLY A 253 -7.91 -14.29 -1.17
CA GLY A 253 -7.34 -15.32 -2.03
C GLY A 253 -6.55 -14.80 -3.24
N THR A 254 -6.56 -13.49 -3.50
CA THR A 254 -5.77 -12.89 -4.59
C THR A 254 -4.39 -12.42 -4.12
N PHE A 255 -3.37 -12.68 -4.95
CA PHE A 255 -1.97 -12.32 -4.73
C PHE A 255 -1.19 -12.12 -6.04
N LYS A 256 -1.90 -12.03 -7.18
CA LYS A 256 -1.28 -11.91 -8.50
C LYS A 256 -0.56 -10.57 -8.64
N ASP A 257 -1.13 -9.50 -8.08
CA ASP A 257 -0.56 -8.16 -8.19
C ASP A 257 0.62 -8.02 -7.25
N ARG A 258 0.60 -8.67 -6.07
CA ARG A 258 1.77 -8.81 -5.20
C ARG A 258 2.99 -9.34 -5.97
N VAL A 259 2.81 -10.42 -6.73
CA VAL A 259 3.90 -11.03 -7.53
C VAL A 259 4.39 -10.06 -8.60
N LEU A 260 3.47 -9.37 -9.30
CA LEU A 260 3.84 -8.38 -10.32
C LEU A 260 4.60 -7.18 -9.72
N LEU A 261 4.18 -6.69 -8.55
CA LEU A 261 4.84 -5.59 -7.85
C LEU A 261 6.18 -5.98 -7.23
N THR A 262 6.41 -7.28 -6.99
CA THR A 262 7.67 -7.79 -6.42
C THR A 262 8.70 -8.08 -7.51
N SER A 263 8.32 -8.84 -8.53
CA SER A 263 9.27 -9.33 -9.55
C SER A 263 9.20 -8.61 -10.89
N TYR A 264 8.10 -7.90 -11.17
CA TYR A 264 7.84 -7.28 -12.48
C TYR A 264 7.52 -5.79 -12.36
N ALA A 265 7.96 -5.14 -11.28
CA ALA A 265 7.68 -3.73 -11.01
C ALA A 265 8.11 -2.80 -12.16
N ASP A 266 9.25 -3.08 -12.81
CA ASP A 266 9.68 -2.34 -14.00
C ASP A 266 8.66 -2.40 -15.14
N ALA A 267 8.08 -3.57 -15.40
CA ALA A 267 7.11 -3.76 -16.47
C ALA A 267 5.76 -3.09 -16.12
N VAL A 268 5.36 -3.14 -14.85
CA VAL A 268 4.17 -2.42 -14.36
C VAL A 268 4.36 -0.92 -14.59
N ILE A 269 5.50 -0.36 -14.17
CA ILE A 269 5.79 1.07 -14.31
C ILE A 269 5.94 1.46 -15.78
N GLU A 270 6.60 0.65 -16.62
CA GLU A 270 6.68 0.90 -18.06
C GLU A 270 5.29 0.91 -18.71
N GLY A 271 4.40 -0.01 -18.31
CA GLY A 271 3.00 -0.01 -18.72
C GLY A 271 2.26 1.27 -18.31
N MET A 272 2.50 1.79 -17.10
CA MET A 272 1.96 3.08 -16.66
C MET A 272 2.49 4.24 -17.52
N THR A 273 3.79 4.26 -17.83
CA THR A 273 4.40 5.29 -18.68
C THR A 273 3.84 5.26 -20.11
N ILE A 274 3.60 4.08 -20.67
CA ILE A 274 2.95 3.92 -21.98
C ILE A 274 1.49 4.40 -21.92
N ALA A 275 0.75 4.05 -20.86
CA ALA A 275 -0.60 4.56 -20.65
C ALA A 275 -0.62 6.09 -20.61
N ALA A 276 0.34 6.69 -19.90
CA ALA A 276 0.48 8.13 -19.76
C ALA A 276 0.75 8.82 -21.11
N LEU A 277 1.64 8.25 -21.94
CA LEU A 277 1.85 8.70 -23.32
C LEU A 277 0.53 8.74 -24.10
N VAL A 278 -0.26 7.67 -24.00
CA VAL A 278 -1.52 7.54 -24.75
C VAL A 278 -2.60 8.48 -24.25
N VAL A 279 -2.76 8.67 -22.93
CA VAL A 279 -3.81 9.54 -22.41
C VAL A 279 -3.38 11.00 -22.27
N GLY A 280 -2.08 11.29 -22.38
CA GLY A 280 -1.53 12.63 -22.15
C GLY A 280 -1.42 12.98 -20.67
N ALA A 281 -1.17 12.00 -19.81
CA ALA A 281 -0.99 12.23 -18.38
C ALA A 281 0.46 12.62 -18.06
N LYS A 282 0.64 13.55 -17.12
CA LYS A 282 1.96 13.92 -16.56
C LYS A 282 2.21 13.37 -15.16
N GLN A 283 1.16 12.90 -14.50
CA GLN A 283 1.23 12.40 -13.14
C GLN A 283 0.55 11.04 -13.05
N GLY A 284 1.23 10.12 -12.38
CA GLY A 284 0.74 8.79 -12.07
C GLY A 284 0.77 8.52 -10.57
N ARG A 285 -0.07 7.59 -10.13
CA ARG A 285 -0.08 7.13 -8.74
C ARG A 285 -0.19 5.62 -8.69
N ILE A 286 0.62 4.98 -7.84
CA ILE A 286 0.39 3.59 -7.41
C ILE A 286 -0.35 3.65 -6.08
N TYR A 287 -1.60 3.21 -6.06
CA TYR A 287 -2.36 3.06 -4.82
C TYR A 287 -2.06 1.68 -4.24
N LEU A 288 -1.09 1.61 -3.33
CA LEU A 288 -0.61 0.37 -2.71
C LEU A 288 -1.39 0.10 -1.43
N ARG A 289 -2.05 -1.06 -1.32
CA ARG A 289 -2.72 -1.43 -0.07
C ARG A 289 -1.80 -1.41 1.15
N GLY A 290 -2.36 -1.12 2.32
CA GLY A 290 -1.60 -1.03 3.56
C GLY A 290 -0.85 -2.31 3.91
N GLU A 291 -1.43 -3.47 3.59
CA GLU A 291 -0.85 -4.79 3.84
C GLU A 291 0.39 -5.06 3.00
N TYR A 292 0.56 -4.38 1.86
CA TYR A 292 1.73 -4.47 1.00
C TYR A 292 2.78 -3.39 1.32
N ARG A 293 2.67 -2.70 2.46
CA ARG A 293 3.63 -1.65 2.85
C ARG A 293 5.09 -2.14 2.86
N TYR A 294 5.34 -3.41 3.13
CA TYR A 294 6.68 -4.01 3.06
C TYR A 294 7.32 -3.95 1.66
N LEU A 295 6.53 -3.80 0.58
CA LEU A 295 7.02 -3.61 -0.79
C LEU A 295 7.41 -2.15 -1.10
N LEU A 296 7.09 -1.19 -0.23
CA LEU A 296 7.25 0.22 -0.56
C LEU A 296 8.72 0.60 -0.85
N GLU A 297 9.65 0.18 0.01
CA GLU A 297 11.06 0.53 -0.18
C GLU A 297 11.59 -0.01 -1.51
N HIS A 298 11.21 -1.25 -1.85
CA HIS A 298 11.50 -1.85 -3.15
C HIS A 298 10.91 -1.02 -4.30
N LEU A 299 9.62 -0.67 -4.24
CA LEU A 299 8.95 0.09 -5.29
C LEU A 299 9.54 1.50 -5.46
N HIS A 300 9.89 2.18 -4.37
CA HIS A 300 10.61 3.46 -4.45
C HIS A 300 11.99 3.30 -5.09
N ALA A 301 12.73 2.25 -4.77
CA ALA A 301 14.02 1.98 -5.40
C ALA A 301 13.87 1.72 -6.92
N VAL A 302 12.81 1.03 -7.35
CA VAL A 302 12.48 0.84 -8.77
C VAL A 302 12.16 2.19 -9.43
N LEU A 303 11.27 2.99 -8.85
CA LEU A 303 10.94 4.32 -9.37
C LEU A 303 12.19 5.20 -9.50
N GLN A 304 13.03 5.24 -8.47
CA GLN A 304 14.27 6.03 -8.48
C GLN A 304 15.25 5.56 -9.55
N ARG A 305 15.43 4.23 -9.70
CA ARG A 305 16.26 3.67 -10.77
C ARG A 305 15.74 4.11 -12.14
N ARG A 306 14.43 4.02 -12.39
CA ARG A 306 13.84 4.40 -13.67
C ARG A 306 13.98 5.90 -13.96
N ARG A 307 13.84 6.77 -12.95
CA ARG A 307 14.15 8.21 -13.06
C ARG A 307 15.61 8.43 -13.48
N SER A 308 16.56 7.76 -12.81
CA SER A 308 17.99 7.88 -13.14
C SER A 308 18.34 7.40 -14.56
N GLN A 309 17.53 6.52 -15.13
CA GLN A 309 17.68 6.00 -16.50
C GLN A 309 16.96 6.87 -17.55
N GLY A 310 16.30 7.96 -17.14
CA GLY A 310 15.49 8.78 -18.05
C GLY A 310 14.24 8.07 -18.56
N LEU A 311 13.73 7.07 -17.82
CA LEU A 311 12.52 6.30 -18.14
C LEU A 311 11.28 6.76 -17.36
N LEU A 312 11.45 7.76 -16.50
CA LEU A 312 10.42 8.41 -15.69
C LEU A 312 10.90 9.84 -15.37
N GLY A 313 10.00 10.76 -15.05
CA GLY A 313 10.30 12.17 -14.79
C GLY A 313 10.09 13.04 -16.03
N THR A 314 11.01 13.97 -16.28
CA THR A 314 10.93 14.92 -17.39
C THR A 314 11.74 14.46 -18.60
N GLY A 315 11.26 14.77 -19.80
CA GLY A 315 11.98 14.49 -21.04
C GLY A 315 12.30 13.00 -21.23
N ILE A 316 11.32 12.13 -20.99
CA ILE A 316 11.52 10.68 -20.97
C ILE A 316 12.10 10.21 -22.31
N GLN A 317 13.18 9.41 -22.26
CA GLN A 317 13.97 8.98 -23.42
C GLN A 317 14.46 10.12 -24.33
N GLY A 318 14.70 11.31 -23.75
CA GLY A 318 15.15 12.49 -24.47
C GLY A 318 14.05 13.18 -25.31
N GLN A 319 12.79 12.79 -25.13
CA GLN A 319 11.66 13.36 -25.87
C GLN A 319 11.17 14.66 -25.21
N VAL A 320 11.29 15.79 -25.91
CA VAL A 320 10.81 17.08 -25.40
C VAL A 320 9.28 17.05 -25.24
N GLY A 321 8.81 17.40 -24.04
CA GLY A 321 7.38 17.47 -23.72
C GLY A 321 6.72 16.14 -23.35
N PHE A 322 7.46 15.03 -23.33
CA PHE A 322 6.99 13.77 -22.75
C PHE A 322 7.48 13.63 -21.31
N ASP A 323 6.69 14.16 -20.39
CA ASP A 323 6.94 14.12 -18.95
C ASP A 323 5.90 13.23 -18.27
N PHE A 324 6.34 12.32 -17.40
CA PHE A 324 5.47 11.51 -16.57
C PHE A 324 6.22 11.01 -15.33
N ASP A 325 5.71 11.35 -14.14
CA ASP A 325 6.25 10.85 -12.88
C ASP A 325 5.19 10.13 -12.04
N ILE A 326 5.62 9.25 -11.14
CA ILE A 326 4.76 8.39 -10.33
C ILE A 326 5.08 8.56 -8.84
N ASP A 327 4.04 8.79 -8.06
CA ASP A 327 4.08 8.69 -6.60
C ASP A 327 3.37 7.44 -6.10
N ILE A 328 3.75 6.97 -4.91
CA ILE A 328 3.09 5.84 -4.25
C ILE A 328 2.22 6.38 -3.11
N HIS A 329 0.93 6.10 -3.18
CA HIS A 329 -0.01 6.34 -2.09
C HIS A 329 -0.26 5.02 -1.37
N VAL A 330 0.02 4.96 -0.07
CA VAL A 330 -0.27 3.76 0.72
C VAL A 330 -1.64 3.86 1.39
N GLY A 331 -2.54 2.95 1.06
CA GLY A 331 -3.85 2.83 1.69
C GLY A 331 -3.78 2.47 3.18
N ALA A 332 -4.89 2.61 3.88
CA ALA A 332 -4.98 2.39 5.32
C ALA A 332 -6.00 1.30 5.72
N GLY A 333 -6.15 0.27 4.87
CA GLY A 333 -6.90 -0.95 5.20
C GLY A 333 -8.42 -0.80 5.02
N ALA A 334 -8.86 -0.37 3.83
CA ALA A 334 -10.26 -0.26 3.47
C ALA A 334 -10.53 -0.99 2.15
N TYR A 335 -11.16 -2.16 2.20
CA TYR A 335 -11.47 -2.99 1.02
C TYR A 335 -12.25 -2.24 -0.08
N VAL A 336 -13.14 -1.33 0.33
CA VAL A 336 -13.94 -0.52 -0.59
C VAL A 336 -13.07 0.39 -1.47
N CYS A 337 -11.87 0.76 -1.03
CA CYS A 337 -10.94 1.56 -1.84
C CYS A 337 -10.37 0.80 -3.04
N GLY A 338 -10.69 -0.49 -3.22
CA GLY A 338 -10.46 -1.21 -4.48
C GLY A 338 -11.43 -0.81 -5.60
N GLU A 339 -12.56 -0.17 -5.27
CA GLU A 339 -13.49 0.42 -6.23
C GLU A 339 -12.92 1.74 -6.79
N GLU A 340 -13.15 2.02 -8.08
CA GLU A 340 -12.50 3.11 -8.80
C GLU A 340 -12.75 4.50 -8.20
N SER A 341 -14.00 4.83 -7.87
CA SER A 341 -14.36 6.14 -7.29
C SER A 341 -13.91 6.27 -5.84
N ALA A 342 -14.10 5.23 -5.02
CA ALA A 342 -13.63 5.21 -3.63
C ALA A 342 -12.10 5.34 -3.53
N LEU A 343 -11.36 4.77 -4.48
CA LEU A 343 -9.91 4.92 -4.59
C LEU A 343 -9.52 6.38 -4.84
N ILE A 344 -10.22 7.07 -5.73
CA ILE A 344 -9.97 8.48 -6.05
C ILE A 344 -10.24 9.37 -4.83
N GLU A 345 -11.35 9.17 -4.12
CA GLU A 345 -11.63 9.92 -2.89
C GLU A 345 -10.55 9.67 -1.81
N SER A 346 -10.04 8.44 -1.72
CA SER A 346 -8.91 8.11 -0.82
C SER A 346 -7.61 8.82 -1.23
N LEU A 347 -7.31 8.88 -2.54
CA LEU A 347 -6.19 9.64 -3.10
C LEU A 347 -6.30 11.15 -2.89
N GLU A 348 -7.52 11.65 -2.73
CA GLU A 348 -7.84 13.04 -2.39
C GLU A 348 -7.86 13.29 -0.88
N GLY A 349 -7.38 12.36 -0.06
CA GLY A 349 -7.27 12.54 1.39
C GLY A 349 -8.58 12.38 2.15
N LYS A 350 -9.66 11.97 1.48
CA LYS A 350 -11.00 11.82 2.06
C LYS A 350 -11.27 10.37 2.47
N ARG A 351 -12.50 10.12 2.91
CA ARG A 351 -13.04 8.77 3.12
C ARG A 351 -13.26 8.13 1.75
N GLY A 352 -12.83 6.88 1.56
CA GLY A 352 -13.03 6.16 0.30
C GLY A 352 -14.44 5.58 0.21
N THR A 353 -15.44 6.44 0.01
CA THR A 353 -16.87 6.08 -0.05
C THR A 353 -17.45 6.18 -1.44
#